data_AF-A0A803Q594-F1
#
_entry.id   AF-A0A803Q594-F1
#
_cell.length_a   1.000
_cell.length_b   1.000
_cell.length_c   1.000
_cell.angle_alpha   90.00
_cell.angle_beta   90.00
_cell.angle_gamma   90.00
#
_symmetry.space_group_name_H-M   'P 1'
#
loop_
_entity.id
_entity.type
_entity.pdbx_description
1 polymer ?
#
loop_
_entity_poly.entity_id
_entity_poly.type
_entity_poly.pdbx_seq_one_letter_code
_entity_poly.pdbx_strand_id
1 'polypeptide(L)'
;MMIRAMTTELLDIQPSELKFTFELKKQSSCAIILGNKSNQYLAFKVKTTSPKKYCVRPNTGIIKPNATCDFTVTMQAQRVAPPDLQCKDKFLIQCTDVSAETTEEDITSELFSKDGGKYVEERKLRVVLISPAPSPVLLPKNGESKQDQCYETLVLKDKVPSGLENVPPPHKIVKDFEEFEPTSDQSELRADNEMEARTTKEDVEEPKPAKDGSLLNLNKDLKELTSKLNIVDSKLKEAELTILKLTEEKSKNIKEREMLKHELEMLKRKNNKKDVQVGFPLFFVFMVALVGLVAGYFVHP
;
A
#
# COMPACT_ATOMS: atom_id res chain seq x y z
N MET A 1 -18.19 -45.10 9.32
CA MET A 1 -17.70 -44.47 8.07
C MET A 1 -18.24 -43.05 8.05
N MET A 2 -17.47 -42.05 8.49
CA MET A 2 -17.91 -40.66 8.43
C MET A 2 -17.89 -40.21 6.97
N ILE A 3 -19.06 -39.95 6.40
CA ILE A 3 -19.16 -39.24 5.13
C ILE A 3 -18.68 -37.82 5.43
N ARG A 4 -17.42 -37.57 5.12
CA ARG A 4 -16.85 -36.23 5.11
C ARG A 4 -17.67 -35.48 4.06
N ALA A 5 -18.48 -34.51 4.49
CA ALA A 5 -19.19 -33.63 3.57
C ALA A 5 -18.14 -33.07 2.61
N MET A 6 -18.21 -33.46 1.33
CA MET A 6 -17.34 -32.97 0.29
C MET A 6 -17.69 -31.49 0.13
N THR A 7 -16.93 -30.60 0.79
CA THR A 7 -16.98 -29.18 0.50
C THR A 7 -16.57 -29.03 -0.96
N THR A 8 -17.52 -28.70 -1.84
CA THR A 8 -17.28 -28.47 -3.27
C THR A 8 -16.45 -27.20 -3.41
N GLU A 9 -15.14 -27.36 -3.39
CA GLU A 9 -14.17 -26.30 -3.59
C GLU A 9 -14.18 -25.90 -5.08
N LEU A 10 -14.79 -24.77 -5.42
CA LEU A 10 -14.91 -24.34 -6.82
C LEU A 10 -13.60 -23.73 -7.31
N LEU A 11 -12.85 -23.10 -6.40
CA LEU A 11 -11.69 -22.27 -6.72
C LEU A 11 -10.41 -22.75 -6.02
N ASP A 12 -9.40 -23.09 -6.81
CA ASP A 12 -8.02 -23.21 -6.37
C ASP A 12 -7.33 -21.85 -6.37
N ILE A 13 -6.47 -21.58 -5.38
CA ILE A 13 -5.74 -20.31 -5.30
C ILE A 13 -4.29 -20.57 -4.94
N GLN A 14 -3.39 -20.09 -5.80
CA GLN A 14 -1.95 -20.23 -5.59
C GLN A 14 -1.21 -18.92 -5.87
N PRO A 15 -0.34 -18.45 -4.95
CA PRO A 15 -0.09 -18.95 -3.59
C PRO A 15 -1.23 -18.67 -2.59
N SER A 16 -1.22 -19.38 -1.46
CA SER A 16 -2.19 -19.21 -0.35
C SER A 16 -1.95 -17.97 0.52
N GLU A 17 -0.88 -17.23 0.26
CA GLU A 17 -0.56 -15.96 0.91
C GLU A 17 0.20 -15.05 -0.06
N LEU A 18 0.02 -13.74 0.11
CA LEU A 18 0.71 -12.75 -0.71
C LEU A 18 2.01 -12.37 -0.02
N LYS A 19 3.14 -12.61 -0.69
CA LYS A 19 4.46 -12.20 -0.21
C LYS A 19 4.94 -10.99 -0.99
N PHE A 20 5.31 -9.94 -0.27
CA PHE A 20 5.90 -8.75 -0.86
C PHE A 20 7.28 -8.51 -0.26
N THR A 21 8.27 -8.35 -1.13
CA THR A 21 9.57 -7.82 -0.73
C THR A 21 9.41 -6.35 -0.37
N PHE A 22 9.63 -6.02 0.90
CA PHE A 22 9.46 -4.66 1.39
C PHE A 22 10.75 -3.88 1.26
N GLU A 23 10.72 -2.84 0.45
CA GLU A 23 11.79 -1.85 0.32
C GLU A 23 11.19 -0.44 0.33
N LEU A 24 11.83 0.48 1.06
CA LEU A 24 11.36 1.86 1.12
C LEU A 24 11.37 2.51 -0.26
N LYS A 25 10.31 3.27 -0.56
CA LYS A 25 10.12 4.00 -1.82
C LYS A 25 10.08 3.10 -3.07
N LYS A 26 9.97 1.78 -2.94
CA LYS A 26 9.84 0.85 -4.06
C LYS A 26 8.50 0.13 -4.03
N GLN A 27 7.99 -0.19 -5.20
CA GLN A 27 6.84 -1.08 -5.36
C GLN A 27 7.30 -2.54 -5.31
N SER A 28 6.37 -3.42 -4.95
CA SER A 28 6.56 -4.87 -5.00
C SER A 28 5.28 -5.51 -5.50
N SER A 29 5.38 -6.55 -6.31
CA SER A 29 4.24 -7.21 -6.95
C SER A 29 4.25 -8.72 -6.67
N CYS A 30 3.05 -9.29 -6.61
CA CYS A 30 2.82 -10.72 -6.45
C CYS A 30 1.68 -11.12 -7.40
N ALA A 31 1.90 -12.17 -8.19
CA ALA A 31 0.88 -12.77 -9.04
C ALA A 31 0.19 -13.91 -8.28
N ILE A 32 -1.14 -13.93 -8.35
CA ILE A 32 -2.00 -14.99 -7.83
C ILE A 32 -2.69 -15.68 -8.99
N ILE A 33 -2.67 -17.00 -8.99
CA ILE A 33 -3.36 -17.85 -9.96
C ILE A 33 -4.63 -18.38 -9.32
N LEU A 34 -5.75 -18.18 -10.01
CA LEU A 34 -7.07 -18.71 -9.70
C LEU A 34 -7.36 -19.87 -10.65
N GLY A 35 -7.56 -21.07 -10.11
CA GLY A 35 -7.92 -22.26 -10.88
C GLY A 35 -9.38 -22.65 -10.68
N ASN A 36 -10.17 -22.68 -11.75
CA ASN A 36 -11.54 -23.14 -11.69
C ASN A 36 -11.57 -24.68 -11.72
N LYS A 37 -11.98 -25.34 -10.63
CA LYS A 37 -12.10 -26.80 -10.55
C LYS A 37 -13.47 -27.32 -11.03
N SER A 38 -14.36 -26.42 -11.40
CA SER A 38 -15.73 -26.73 -11.81
C SER A 38 -15.88 -26.78 -13.33
N ASN A 39 -16.99 -27.37 -13.77
CA ASN A 39 -17.41 -27.36 -15.17
C ASN A 39 -18.28 -26.14 -15.53
N GLN A 40 -18.42 -25.16 -14.64
CA GLN A 40 -19.19 -23.94 -14.83
C GLN A 40 -18.27 -22.73 -14.99
N TYR A 41 -18.80 -21.64 -15.52
CA TYR A 41 -18.09 -20.36 -15.52
C TYR A 41 -18.14 -19.75 -14.12
N LEU A 42 -17.01 -19.21 -13.65
CA LEU A 42 -16.95 -18.53 -12.36
C LEU A 42 -16.67 -17.05 -12.56
N ALA A 43 -17.49 -16.18 -11.98
CA ALA A 43 -17.12 -14.78 -11.79
C ALA A 43 -16.32 -14.65 -10.50
N PHE A 44 -15.25 -13.85 -10.51
CA PHE A 44 -14.47 -13.55 -9.30
C PHE A 44 -14.41 -12.05 -9.01
N LYS A 45 -14.18 -11.72 -7.74
CA LYS A 45 -13.96 -10.36 -7.25
C LYS A 45 -12.92 -10.34 -6.13
N VAL A 46 -11.98 -9.42 -6.23
CA VAL A 46 -10.90 -9.24 -5.26
C VAL A 46 -11.15 -7.98 -4.44
N LYS A 47 -11.17 -8.12 -3.11
CA LYS A 47 -11.30 -7.04 -2.12
C LYS A 47 -10.08 -7.04 -1.21
N THR A 48 -9.78 -5.89 -0.60
CA THR A 48 -8.67 -5.75 0.36
C THR A 48 -9.05 -4.85 1.52
N THR A 49 -8.45 -5.09 2.69
CA THR A 49 -8.58 -4.22 3.86
C THR A 49 -7.75 -2.93 3.76
N SER A 50 -6.96 -2.73 2.69
CA SER A 50 -6.10 -1.56 2.52
C SER A 50 -6.01 -1.08 1.06
N PRO A 51 -7.13 -0.63 0.45
CA PRO A 51 -7.18 -0.29 -0.97
C PRO A 51 -6.22 0.83 -1.40
N LYS A 52 -5.86 1.74 -0.49
CA LYS A 52 -4.87 2.80 -0.78
C LYS A 52 -3.44 2.28 -0.96
N LYS A 53 -3.11 1.11 -0.38
CA LYS A 53 -1.76 0.54 -0.40
C LYS A 53 -1.54 -0.42 -1.56
N TYR A 54 -2.60 -0.91 -2.19
CA TYR A 54 -2.51 -1.99 -3.18
C TYR A 54 -3.28 -1.63 -4.45
N CYS A 55 -2.66 -1.91 -5.59
CA CYS A 55 -3.35 -1.95 -6.87
C CYS A 55 -3.54 -3.42 -7.26
N VAL A 56 -4.74 -3.80 -7.69
CA VAL A 56 -5.09 -5.17 -8.09
C VAL A 56 -5.53 -5.15 -9.56
N ARG A 57 -4.96 -6.01 -10.39
CA ARG A 57 -5.25 -6.08 -11.83
C ARG A 57 -5.23 -7.53 -12.36
N PRO A 58 -6.33 -8.01 -12.97
CA PRO A 58 -7.69 -7.51 -12.84
C PRO A 58 -8.22 -7.66 -11.39
N ASN A 59 -9.22 -6.86 -10.98
CA ASN A 59 -9.87 -7.00 -9.66
C ASN A 59 -11.22 -7.73 -9.72
N THR A 60 -11.77 -7.92 -10.93
CA THR A 60 -12.94 -8.72 -11.26
C THR A 60 -12.72 -9.40 -12.59
N GLY A 61 -13.38 -10.52 -12.85
CA GLY A 61 -13.31 -11.18 -14.14
C GLY A 61 -14.02 -12.53 -14.15
N ILE A 62 -13.90 -13.24 -15.27
CA ILE A 62 -14.53 -14.53 -15.48
C ILE A 62 -13.47 -15.61 -15.73
N ILE A 63 -13.62 -16.74 -15.06
CA ILE A 63 -12.77 -17.92 -15.23
C ILE A 63 -13.59 -19.01 -15.93
N LYS A 64 -13.13 -19.42 -17.11
CA LYS A 64 -13.77 -20.50 -17.88
C LYS A 64 -13.73 -21.83 -17.11
N PRO A 65 -14.63 -22.78 -17.42
CA PRO A 65 -14.59 -24.13 -16.88
C PRO A 65 -13.20 -24.76 -17.00
N ASN A 66 -12.70 -25.37 -15.93
CA ASN A 66 -11.39 -26.05 -15.90
C ASN A 66 -10.18 -25.20 -16.34
N ALA A 67 -10.32 -23.88 -16.35
CA ALA A 67 -9.26 -22.95 -16.76
C ALA A 67 -8.64 -22.23 -15.56
N THR A 68 -7.52 -21.58 -15.81
CA THR A 68 -6.84 -20.71 -14.86
C THR A 68 -6.87 -19.26 -15.32
N CYS A 69 -6.94 -18.34 -14.37
CA CYS A 69 -6.79 -16.90 -14.58
C CYS A 69 -5.84 -16.34 -13.53
N ASP A 70 -4.96 -15.42 -13.89
CA ASP A 70 -4.08 -14.74 -12.96
C ASP A 70 -4.50 -13.29 -12.70
N PHE A 71 -4.24 -12.82 -11.49
CA PHE A 71 -4.26 -11.40 -11.19
C PHE A 71 -3.00 -10.99 -10.44
N THR A 72 -2.55 -9.77 -10.70
CA THR A 72 -1.39 -9.17 -10.06
C THR A 72 -1.84 -8.21 -8.97
N VAL A 73 -1.25 -8.36 -7.79
CA VAL A 73 -1.34 -7.37 -6.71
C VAL A 73 -0.01 -6.64 -6.64
N THR A 74 -0.05 -5.31 -6.74
CA THR A 74 1.11 -4.43 -6.59
C THR A 74 0.95 -3.58 -5.33
N MET A 75 1.86 -3.77 -4.38
CA MET A 75 1.99 -2.91 -3.21
C MET A 75 2.65 -1.59 -3.62
N GLN A 76 2.02 -0.47 -3.26
CA GLN A 76 2.50 0.88 -3.53
C GLN A 76 3.75 1.19 -2.71
N ALA A 77 4.61 2.06 -3.26
CA ALA A 77 5.84 2.50 -2.62
C ALA A 77 5.56 3.19 -1.28
N GLN A 78 6.04 2.59 -0.18
CA GLN A 78 5.84 3.12 1.16
C GLN A 78 7.01 4.04 1.55
N ARG A 79 6.69 5.17 2.19
CA ARG A 79 7.70 6.14 2.68
C ARG A 79 8.19 5.84 4.10
N VAL A 80 7.42 5.08 4.86
CA VAL A 80 7.69 4.74 6.27
C VAL A 80 7.62 3.22 6.39
N ALA A 81 8.61 2.63 7.07
CA ALA A 81 8.61 1.20 7.34
C ALA A 81 7.57 0.87 8.42
N PRO A 82 6.72 -0.16 8.22
CA PRO A 82 5.89 -0.68 9.29
C PRO A 82 6.78 -1.14 10.47
N PRO A 83 6.36 -0.90 11.73
CA PRO A 83 7.06 -1.46 12.89
C PRO A 83 7.23 -2.98 12.74
N ASP A 84 8.46 -3.46 12.93
CA ASP A 84 8.83 -4.89 12.84
C ASP A 84 8.40 -5.61 11.55
N LEU A 85 8.23 -4.88 10.43
CA LEU A 85 7.68 -5.40 9.17
C LEU A 85 6.31 -6.11 9.33
N GLN A 86 5.56 -5.77 10.38
CA GLN A 86 4.24 -6.35 10.60
C GLN A 86 3.22 -5.78 9.60
N CYS A 87 2.59 -6.67 8.86
CA CYS A 87 1.46 -6.36 7.98
C CYS A 87 0.24 -7.16 8.43
N LYS A 88 -0.87 -6.46 8.70
CA LYS A 88 -2.16 -7.07 9.09
C LYS A 88 -3.15 -7.09 7.93
N ASP A 89 -2.72 -6.63 6.75
CA ASP A 89 -3.57 -6.46 5.59
C ASP A 89 -4.00 -7.83 5.05
N LYS A 90 -5.25 -7.89 4.57
CA LYS A 90 -5.90 -9.12 4.12
C LYS A 90 -6.57 -8.87 2.78
N PHE A 91 -6.54 -9.88 1.94
CA PHE A 91 -7.30 -9.94 0.69
C PHE A 91 -8.44 -10.93 0.83
N LEU A 92 -9.57 -10.62 0.22
CA LEU A 92 -10.73 -11.47 0.11
C LEU A 92 -11.03 -11.67 -1.37
N ILE A 93 -10.99 -12.91 -1.81
CA ILE A 93 -11.37 -13.33 -3.15
C ILE A 93 -12.74 -13.98 -3.01
N GLN A 94 -13.73 -13.43 -3.69
CA GLN A 94 -15.07 -13.99 -3.76
C GLN A 94 -15.26 -14.59 -5.15
N CYS A 95 -15.91 -15.74 -5.24
CA CYS A 95 -16.34 -16.30 -6.52
C CYS A 95 -17.72 -16.93 -6.45
N THR A 96 -18.40 -16.96 -7.59
CA THR A 96 -19.75 -17.54 -7.74
C THR A 96 -19.94 -18.04 -9.16
N ASP A 97 -20.79 -19.04 -9.34
CA ASP A 97 -21.13 -19.60 -10.63
C ASP A 97 -22.00 -18.63 -11.45
N VAL A 98 -21.69 -18.54 -12.75
CA VAL A 98 -22.38 -17.66 -13.69
C VAL A 98 -22.70 -18.39 -14.99
N SER A 99 -23.61 -17.79 -15.78
CA SER A 99 -23.94 -18.29 -17.11
C SER A 99 -22.75 -18.08 -18.06
N ALA A 100 -22.68 -18.90 -19.11
CA ALA A 100 -21.69 -18.74 -20.16
C ALA A 100 -21.86 -17.43 -20.97
N GLU A 101 -23.05 -16.82 -20.91
CA GLU A 101 -23.37 -15.55 -21.58
C GLU A 101 -22.98 -14.31 -20.77
N THR A 102 -22.61 -14.48 -19.49
CA THR A 102 -22.21 -13.37 -18.61
C THR A 102 -20.91 -12.74 -19.12
N THR A 103 -20.90 -11.42 -19.27
CA THR A 103 -19.69 -10.66 -19.64
C THR A 103 -19.09 -9.96 -18.42
N GLU A 104 -17.92 -9.32 -18.59
CA GLU A 104 -17.26 -8.61 -17.48
C GLU A 104 -18.08 -7.39 -17.00
N GLU A 105 -18.87 -6.77 -17.89
CA GLU A 105 -19.75 -5.64 -17.58
C GLU A 105 -20.93 -6.05 -16.68
N ASP A 106 -21.36 -7.32 -16.77
CA ASP A 106 -22.45 -7.88 -15.97
C ASP A 106 -22.01 -8.22 -14.53
N ILE A 107 -20.70 -8.17 -14.23
CA ILE A 107 -20.14 -8.49 -12.91
C ILE A 107 -20.40 -7.33 -11.93
N THR A 108 -21.62 -7.29 -11.40
CA THR A 108 -22.03 -6.30 -10.40
C THR A 108 -21.69 -6.76 -8.98
N SER A 109 -21.77 -5.84 -8.01
CA SER A 109 -21.56 -6.20 -6.60
C SER A 109 -22.65 -7.12 -6.04
N GLU A 110 -23.86 -7.07 -6.61
CA GLU A 110 -25.01 -7.86 -6.18
C GLU A 110 -24.82 -9.36 -6.44
N LEU A 111 -24.08 -9.72 -7.48
CA LEU A 111 -23.73 -11.11 -7.79
C LEU A 111 -22.97 -11.80 -6.64
N PHE A 112 -22.25 -11.01 -5.82
CA PHE A 112 -21.46 -11.50 -4.69
C PHE A 112 -22.15 -11.28 -3.33
N SER A 113 -23.42 -10.88 -3.33
CA SER A 113 -24.22 -10.75 -2.10
C SER A 113 -24.82 -12.10 -1.72
N LYS A 114 -24.70 -12.48 -0.44
CA LYS A 114 -25.20 -13.79 0.06
C LYS A 114 -26.73 -13.84 0.15
N ASP A 115 -27.36 -12.68 0.12
CA ASP A 115 -28.79 -12.43 0.22
C ASP A 115 -29.54 -12.79 -1.08
N GLY A 116 -28.84 -12.94 -2.20
CA GLY A 116 -29.41 -13.28 -3.52
C GLY A 116 -29.70 -14.77 -3.75
N GLY A 117 -29.56 -15.63 -2.73
CA GLY A 117 -29.81 -17.07 -2.82
C GLY A 117 -28.76 -17.87 -3.62
N LYS A 118 -27.76 -17.21 -4.21
CA LYS A 118 -26.62 -17.84 -4.88
C LYS A 118 -25.49 -18.18 -3.90
N TYR A 119 -24.77 -19.26 -4.19
CA TYR A 119 -23.59 -19.62 -3.42
C TYR A 119 -22.42 -18.71 -3.80
N VAL A 120 -21.84 -18.05 -2.79
CA VAL A 120 -20.62 -17.24 -2.95
C VAL A 120 -19.52 -17.86 -2.10
N GLU A 121 -18.52 -18.44 -2.76
CA GLU A 121 -17.33 -18.95 -2.10
C GLU A 121 -16.38 -17.78 -1.78
N GLU A 122 -15.82 -17.78 -0.57
CA GLU A 122 -14.97 -16.71 -0.07
C GLU A 122 -13.61 -17.25 0.40
N ARG A 123 -12.53 -16.65 -0.10
CA ARG A 123 -11.15 -17.02 0.23
C ARG A 123 -10.36 -15.84 0.75
N LYS A 124 -9.85 -16.00 1.96
CA LYS A 124 -9.10 -14.95 2.65
C LYS A 124 -7.61 -15.24 2.61
N LEU A 125 -6.85 -14.33 2.02
CA LEU A 125 -5.39 -14.39 1.97
C LEU A 125 -4.79 -13.34 2.91
N ARG A 126 -3.70 -13.71 3.58
CA ARG A 126 -2.89 -12.81 4.40
C ARG A 126 -1.75 -12.21 3.57
N VAL A 127 -1.35 -11.00 3.93
CA VAL A 127 -0.15 -10.38 3.39
C VAL A 127 1.03 -10.61 4.33
N VAL A 128 2.17 -10.99 3.76
CA VAL A 128 3.45 -11.19 4.46
C VAL A 128 4.49 -10.28 3.81
N LEU A 129 5.18 -9.48 4.63
CA LEU A 129 6.32 -8.69 4.18
C LEU A 129 7.60 -9.49 4.42
N ILE A 130 8.46 -9.54 3.41
CA ILE A 130 9.78 -10.16 3.48
C ILE A 130 10.85 -9.11 3.22
N SER A 131 11.99 -9.21 3.90
CA SER A 131 13.15 -8.36 3.60
C SER A 131 13.75 -8.75 2.25
N PRO A 132 14.31 -7.79 1.48
CA PRO A 132 15.07 -8.13 0.28
C PRO A 132 16.22 -9.07 0.64
N ALA A 133 16.54 -9.99 -0.28
CA ALA A 133 17.70 -10.85 -0.13
C ALA A 133 18.96 -9.98 -0.01
N PRO A 134 19.90 -10.31 0.90
CA PRO A 134 21.15 -9.58 0.98
C PRO A 134 21.85 -9.70 -0.38
N SER A 135 22.10 -8.56 -1.04
CA SER A 135 22.86 -8.51 -2.28
C SER A 135 24.20 -9.24 -2.10
N PRO A 136 24.67 -10.04 -3.07
CA PRO A 136 26.00 -10.61 -2.99
C PRO A 136 27.00 -9.48 -2.89
N VAL A 137 27.70 -9.41 -1.76
CA VAL A 137 28.81 -8.48 -1.56
C VAL A 137 29.87 -8.84 -2.59
N LEU A 138 30.03 -7.99 -3.61
CA LEU A 138 31.20 -8.05 -4.48
C LEU A 138 32.39 -7.66 -3.60
N LEU A 139 33.07 -8.65 -3.05
CA LEU A 139 34.38 -8.44 -2.44
C LEU A 139 35.30 -7.80 -3.50
N PRO A 140 36.09 -6.77 -3.16
CA PRO A 140 37.07 -6.21 -4.07
C PRO A 140 38.04 -7.30 -4.50
N LYS A 141 38.02 -7.65 -5.79
CA LYS A 141 38.97 -8.55 -6.41
C LYS A 141 40.26 -7.77 -6.67
N ASN A 142 41.26 -7.95 -5.81
CA ASN A 142 42.65 -7.61 -6.11
C ASN A 142 43.59 -8.70 -5.57
N GLY A 143 44.32 -9.35 -6.48
CA GLY A 143 45.57 -10.08 -6.20
C GLY A 143 45.51 -11.61 -6.23
N GLU A 144 45.98 -12.21 -7.33
CA GLU A 144 46.39 -13.62 -7.50
C GLU A 144 47.46 -14.02 -6.46
N SER A 145 47.69 -15.27 -6.01
CA SER A 145 47.86 -16.61 -6.61
C SER A 145 47.92 -17.63 -5.44
N LYS A 146 47.62 -18.94 -5.50
CA LYS A 146 48.19 -20.04 -6.30
C LYS A 146 47.28 -21.28 -6.22
N GLN A 147 47.36 -22.10 -7.28
CA GLN A 147 47.12 -23.55 -7.41
C GLN A 147 46.48 -24.33 -6.25
N ASP A 148 45.34 -24.96 -6.51
CA ASP A 148 45.32 -26.41 -6.81
C ASP A 148 44.01 -26.84 -7.48
N GLN A 149 44.14 -27.86 -8.32
CA GLN A 149 43.14 -28.42 -9.24
C GLN A 149 42.63 -29.74 -8.65
N CYS A 150 41.32 -30.06 -8.72
CA CYS A 150 40.82 -31.18 -9.54
C CYS A 150 39.28 -31.41 -9.51
N TYR A 151 38.79 -31.93 -10.65
CA TYR A 151 37.51 -32.51 -11.13
C TYR A 151 36.27 -32.59 -10.20
N GLU A 152 35.01 -32.53 -10.65
CA GLU A 152 34.45 -33.14 -11.87
C GLU A 152 33.16 -32.41 -12.37
N THR A 153 32.93 -32.58 -13.67
CA THR A 153 31.85 -32.06 -14.51
C THR A 153 30.63 -32.99 -14.49
N LEU A 154 29.42 -32.45 -14.37
CA LEU A 154 28.24 -32.96 -15.10
C LEU A 154 27.26 -31.81 -15.41
N VAL A 155 27.38 -31.26 -16.61
CA VAL A 155 26.30 -30.56 -17.32
C VAL A 155 25.93 -31.43 -18.53
N LEU A 156 24.70 -31.92 -18.57
CA LEU A 156 24.13 -32.57 -19.76
C LEU A 156 23.74 -31.49 -20.79
N LYS A 157 24.04 -31.76 -22.04
CA LYS A 157 24.01 -30.88 -23.20
C LYS A 157 23.17 -31.52 -24.30
N ASP A 158 22.44 -30.70 -25.06
CA ASP A 158 22.32 -30.76 -26.54
C ASP A 158 21.51 -29.53 -27.01
N LYS A 159 22.00 -28.57 -27.81
CA LYS A 159 22.64 -28.49 -29.15
C LYS A 159 21.57 -28.47 -30.29
N VAL A 160 21.07 -27.29 -30.77
CA VAL A 160 21.59 -26.34 -31.85
C VAL A 160 21.07 -26.71 -33.27
N PRO A 161 20.98 -25.84 -34.32
CA PRO A 161 20.61 -24.40 -34.49
C PRO A 161 19.82 -24.08 -35.80
N SER A 162 19.39 -22.82 -36.00
CA SER A 162 19.26 -22.06 -37.29
C SER A 162 18.39 -20.82 -37.03
N GLY A 163 18.59 -19.58 -37.47
CA GLY A 163 19.47 -18.93 -38.44
C GLY A 163 18.64 -17.82 -39.10
N LEU A 164 18.95 -16.53 -38.88
CA LEU A 164 18.86 -15.42 -39.86
C LEU A 164 19.37 -14.10 -39.24
N GLU A 165 20.41 -13.56 -39.87
CA GLU A 165 20.72 -12.13 -40.13
C GLU A 165 19.49 -11.19 -40.04
N ASN A 166 19.51 -9.96 -39.50
CA ASN A 166 20.31 -8.77 -39.83
C ASN A 166 19.91 -7.64 -38.86
N VAL A 167 20.83 -6.82 -38.32
CA VAL A 167 20.75 -5.34 -38.12
C VAL A 167 22.10 -4.86 -37.52
N PRO A 168 22.78 -3.82 -38.08
CA PRO A 168 23.87 -3.13 -37.39
C PRO A 168 23.40 -1.92 -36.54
N PRO A 169 24.16 -1.49 -35.51
CA PRO A 169 23.79 -0.50 -34.49
C PRO A 169 24.55 0.85 -34.69
N PRO A 170 24.76 1.69 -33.66
CA PRO A 170 23.84 2.52 -32.87
C PRO A 170 24.20 4.03 -32.98
N HIS A 171 23.32 4.95 -32.57
CA HIS A 171 23.74 6.32 -32.24
C HIS A 171 23.59 6.59 -30.74
N LYS A 172 24.76 6.74 -30.13
CA LYS A 172 25.11 7.15 -28.77
C LYS A 172 25.43 8.66 -28.86
N ILE A 173 25.04 9.49 -27.90
CA ILE A 173 25.89 10.33 -27.01
C ILE A 173 25.22 11.71 -26.90
N VAL A 174 25.19 12.45 -25.79
CA VAL A 174 25.44 12.25 -24.34
C VAL A 174 25.37 13.64 -23.71
N LYS A 175 25.01 13.73 -22.41
CA LYS A 175 25.39 14.78 -21.43
C LYS A 175 24.80 16.19 -21.62
N ASP A 176 24.59 17.02 -20.59
CA ASP A 176 24.93 17.03 -19.15
C ASP A 176 23.93 18.01 -18.46
N PHE A 177 23.52 17.75 -17.22
CA PHE A 177 23.87 18.53 -16.01
C PHE A 177 23.60 20.05 -16.06
N GLU A 178 22.62 20.55 -15.29
CA GLU A 178 22.87 21.35 -14.08
C GLU A 178 21.57 21.84 -13.40
N GLU A 179 21.70 21.91 -12.08
CA GLU A 179 20.88 22.51 -11.02
C GLU A 179 20.61 24.00 -11.22
N PHE A 180 19.50 24.56 -10.69
CA PHE A 180 19.39 25.89 -10.04
C PHE A 180 17.90 26.21 -9.70
N GLU A 181 17.62 26.47 -8.42
CA GLU A 181 16.49 27.30 -7.90
C GLU A 181 16.99 28.77 -7.76
N PRO A 182 16.21 29.76 -7.30
CA PRO A 182 14.85 30.21 -7.62
C PRO A 182 14.82 31.72 -8.00
N THR A 183 13.72 32.28 -8.53
CA THR A 183 13.46 33.73 -8.44
C THR A 183 11.97 34.07 -8.26
N SER A 184 11.76 34.95 -7.28
CA SER A 184 10.54 35.65 -6.85
C SER A 184 9.99 36.62 -7.91
N ASP A 185 8.69 36.92 -7.85
CA ASP A 185 8.04 38.26 -7.81
C ASP A 185 6.51 38.08 -7.97
N GLN A 186 5.67 38.21 -6.93
CA GLN A 186 5.12 39.39 -6.22
C GLN A 186 4.38 40.43 -7.07
N SER A 187 3.05 40.53 -6.86
CA SER A 187 2.24 41.77 -6.69
C SER A 187 0.74 41.42 -6.78
N GLU A 188 -0.01 41.23 -5.69
CA GLU A 188 -0.77 42.22 -4.90
C GLU A 188 -1.63 43.22 -5.71
N LEU A 189 -2.95 43.14 -5.56
CA LEU A 189 -3.87 44.27 -5.71
C LEU A 189 -4.88 44.29 -4.56
N ARG A 190 -5.04 45.46 -3.97
CA ARG A 190 -5.76 45.78 -2.73
C ARG A 190 -7.16 46.35 -3.00
N ALA A 191 -8.00 46.08 -2.00
CA ALA A 191 -9.17 46.77 -1.44
C ALA A 191 -9.66 48.14 -2.00
N ASP A 192 -10.99 48.15 -2.14
CA ASP A 192 -12.01 49.11 -1.64
C ASP A 192 -12.10 50.56 -2.17
N ASN A 193 -13.33 50.94 -2.59
CA ASN A 193 -14.09 52.05 -2.01
C ASN A 193 -15.56 52.06 -2.49
N GLU A 194 -16.47 52.14 -1.51
CA GLU A 194 -17.90 52.50 -1.65
C GLU A 194 -18.09 53.97 -2.06
N MET A 195 -19.22 54.31 -2.71
CA MET A 195 -20.09 55.44 -2.34
C MET A 195 -21.38 55.45 -3.20
N GLU A 196 -22.51 55.64 -2.51
CA GLU A 196 -23.89 55.86 -2.98
C GLU A 196 -24.10 56.84 -4.16
N ALA A 197 -25.21 56.66 -4.90
CA ALA A 197 -26.19 57.74 -5.09
C ALA A 197 -27.58 57.26 -5.62
N ARG A 198 -28.58 57.72 -4.87
CA ARG A 198 -30.06 57.74 -4.99
C ARG A 198 -30.74 57.79 -6.38
N THR A 199 -31.87 57.07 -6.39
CA THR A 199 -33.18 57.23 -7.04
C THR A 199 -33.61 58.63 -7.54
N THR A 200 -34.18 58.74 -8.76
CA THR A 200 -35.60 59.11 -9.03
C THR A 200 -36.01 59.03 -10.52
N LYS A 201 -37.10 58.26 -10.77
CA LYS A 201 -38.28 58.43 -11.68
C LYS A 201 -38.15 58.82 -13.16
N GLU A 202 -38.73 58.00 -14.05
CA GLU A 202 -39.86 58.40 -14.92
C GLU A 202 -40.59 57.18 -15.50
N ASP A 203 -41.89 57.36 -15.71
CA ASP A 203 -42.94 56.36 -15.96
C ASP A 203 -43.30 56.26 -17.46
N VAL A 204 -43.77 55.07 -17.87
CA VAL A 204 -44.67 54.75 -19.00
C VAL A 204 -44.17 54.94 -20.45
N GLU A 205 -43.97 53.84 -21.19
CA GLU A 205 -44.91 53.36 -22.24
C GLU A 205 -44.54 51.94 -22.73
N GLU A 206 -45.55 51.07 -22.84
CA GLU A 206 -45.47 49.65 -23.25
C GLU A 206 -45.16 49.52 -24.76
N PRO A 207 -44.56 48.41 -25.23
CA PRO A 207 -45.45 47.41 -25.84
C PRO A 207 -45.02 45.95 -25.59
N LYS A 208 -45.99 45.09 -25.27
CA LYS A 208 -45.93 43.63 -25.44
C LYS A 208 -46.51 43.24 -26.82
N PRO A 209 -46.47 41.96 -27.28
CA PRO A 209 -45.83 40.76 -26.69
C PRO A 209 -45.02 39.93 -27.72
N ALA A 210 -44.05 39.12 -27.28
CA ALA A 210 -43.77 37.81 -27.91
C ALA A 210 -42.79 36.92 -27.11
N LYS A 211 -43.18 35.65 -26.92
CA LYS A 211 -42.42 34.48 -26.43
C LYS A 211 -42.24 34.32 -24.92
N ASP A 212 -43.39 34.21 -24.26
CA ASP A 212 -43.53 33.69 -22.91
C ASP A 212 -43.37 32.15 -22.91
N GLY A 213 -42.42 31.64 -22.10
CA GLY A 213 -42.13 30.21 -21.97
C GLY A 213 -40.67 29.92 -21.61
N SER A 214 -39.70 30.54 -22.29
CA SER A 214 -38.27 30.28 -22.04
C SER A 214 -37.67 31.11 -20.90
N LEU A 215 -38.15 32.34 -20.70
CA LEU A 215 -37.63 33.29 -19.70
C LEU A 215 -38.01 32.88 -18.25
N LEU A 216 -39.17 32.22 -18.11
CA LEU A 216 -39.68 31.72 -16.84
C LEU A 216 -38.82 30.58 -16.29
N ASN A 217 -38.37 29.68 -17.18
CA ASN A 217 -37.53 28.55 -16.82
C ASN A 217 -36.12 29.02 -16.43
N LEU A 218 -35.56 29.97 -17.17
CA LEU A 218 -34.24 30.53 -16.87
C LEU A 218 -34.17 31.18 -15.47
N ASN A 219 -35.22 31.90 -15.07
CA ASN A 219 -35.30 32.50 -13.73
C ASN A 219 -35.42 31.45 -12.62
N LYS A 220 -36.13 30.34 -12.87
CA LYS A 220 -36.20 29.21 -11.93
C LYS A 220 -34.83 28.56 -11.77
N ASP A 221 -34.14 28.33 -12.88
CA ASP A 221 -32.80 27.74 -12.89
C ASP A 221 -31.77 28.65 -12.19
N LEU A 222 -31.84 29.97 -12.39
CA LEU A 222 -30.98 30.93 -11.68
C LEU A 222 -31.22 30.87 -10.16
N LYS A 223 -32.50 30.85 -9.76
CA LYS A 223 -32.87 30.76 -8.34
C LYS A 223 -32.42 29.44 -7.71
N GLU A 224 -32.50 28.35 -8.46
CA GLU A 224 -32.02 27.03 -8.04
C GLU A 224 -30.49 26.95 -7.97
N LEU A 225 -29.77 27.52 -8.94
CA LEU A 225 -28.31 27.58 -8.93
C LEU A 225 -27.82 28.42 -7.75
N THR A 226 -28.48 29.52 -7.45
CA THR A 226 -28.17 30.38 -6.29
C THR A 226 -28.36 29.63 -4.98
N SER A 227 -29.42 28.82 -4.85
CA SER A 227 -29.64 28.03 -3.64
C SER A 227 -28.61 26.90 -3.48
N LYS A 228 -28.22 26.26 -4.58
CA LYS A 228 -27.14 25.25 -4.59
C LYS A 228 -25.78 25.85 -4.25
N LEU A 229 -25.47 27.06 -4.71
CA LEU A 229 -24.22 27.74 -4.41
C LEU A 229 -24.06 27.98 -2.91
N ASN A 230 -25.09 28.52 -2.25
CA ASN A 230 -25.08 28.73 -0.80
C ASN A 230 -24.88 27.42 0.00
N ILE A 231 -25.44 26.31 -0.49
CA ILE A 231 -25.24 24.99 0.11
C ILE A 231 -23.79 24.54 -0.04
N VAL A 232 -23.18 24.73 -1.22
CA VAL A 232 -21.76 24.37 -1.43
C VAL A 232 -20.85 25.24 -0.56
N ASP A 233 -21.10 26.54 -0.48
CA ASP A 233 -20.31 27.45 0.35
C ASP A 233 -20.38 27.10 1.84
N SER A 234 -21.55 26.73 2.36
CA SER A 234 -21.67 26.28 3.76
C SER A 234 -20.91 24.98 4.02
N LYS A 235 -20.97 24.01 3.10
CA LYS A 235 -20.21 22.76 3.19
C LYS A 235 -18.70 22.97 3.07
N LEU A 236 -18.27 23.92 2.25
CA LEU A 236 -16.87 24.28 2.11
C LEU A 236 -16.32 24.85 3.42
N LYS A 237 -17.05 25.78 4.05
CA LYS A 237 -16.68 26.33 5.37
C LYS A 237 -16.59 25.25 6.45
N GLU A 238 -17.52 24.31 6.48
CA GLU A 238 -17.48 23.17 7.42
C GLU A 238 -16.25 22.27 7.19
N ALA A 239 -15.92 21.99 5.92
CA ALA A 239 -14.74 21.21 5.56
C ALA A 239 -13.43 21.91 5.94
N GLU A 240 -13.34 23.23 5.70
CA GLU A 240 -12.18 24.04 6.10
C GLU A 240 -11.95 24.02 7.61
N LEU A 241 -13.00 24.20 8.41
CA LEU A 241 -12.92 24.10 9.87
C LEU A 241 -12.45 22.71 10.33
N THR A 242 -12.94 21.65 9.68
CA THR A 242 -12.56 20.27 9.99
C THR A 242 -11.08 20.02 9.65
N ILE A 243 -10.61 20.51 8.50
CA ILE A 243 -9.21 20.40 8.09
C ILE A 243 -8.30 21.16 9.05
N LEU A 244 -8.68 22.37 9.46
CA LEU A 244 -7.93 23.17 10.44
C LEU A 244 -7.79 22.42 11.77
N LYS A 245 -8.89 21.92 12.33
CA LYS A 245 -8.90 21.16 13.58
C LYS A 245 -8.02 19.90 13.51
N LEU A 246 -8.16 19.12 12.43
CA LEU A 246 -7.35 17.91 12.24
C LEU A 246 -5.86 18.21 12.05
N THR A 247 -5.53 19.33 11.39
CA THR A 247 -4.15 19.76 11.19
C THR A 247 -3.49 20.16 12.51
N GLU A 248 -4.22 20.91 13.35
CA GLU A 248 -3.78 21.26 14.70
C GLU A 248 -3.58 20.01 15.56
N GLU A 249 -4.57 19.10 15.59
CA GLU A 249 -4.51 17.86 16.37
C GLU A 249 -3.37 16.95 15.91
N LYS A 250 -3.13 16.85 14.60
CA LYS A 250 -2.00 16.11 14.03
C LYS A 250 -0.66 16.74 14.46
N SER A 251 -0.56 18.07 14.46
CA SER A 251 0.65 18.76 14.89
C SER A 251 0.95 18.53 16.38
N LYS A 252 -0.08 18.51 17.23
CA LYS A 252 0.04 18.20 18.66
C LYS A 252 0.52 16.77 18.88
N ASN A 253 -0.11 15.79 18.21
CA ASN A 253 0.28 14.39 18.28
C ASN A 253 1.73 14.15 17.81
N ILE A 254 2.18 14.86 16.76
CA ILE A 254 3.57 14.78 16.30
C ILE A 254 4.53 15.29 17.37
N LYS A 255 4.24 16.44 17.99
CA LYS A 255 5.08 17.01 19.07
C LYS A 255 5.18 16.06 20.28
N GLU A 256 4.05 15.49 20.71
CA GLU A 256 4.02 14.52 21.82
C GLU A 256 4.82 13.26 21.47
N ARG A 257 4.70 12.75 20.25
CA ARG A 257 5.45 11.58 19.78
C ARG A 257 6.97 11.83 19.77
N GLU A 258 7.41 13.00 19.29
CA GLU A 258 8.83 13.36 19.30
C GLU A 258 9.37 13.53 20.72
N MET A 259 8.57 14.11 21.62
CA MET A 259 8.92 14.22 23.05
C MET A 259 9.13 12.85 23.70
N LEU A 260 8.18 11.93 23.52
CA LEU A 260 8.27 10.57 24.06
C LEU A 260 9.45 9.80 23.47
N LYS A 261 9.72 9.97 22.17
CA LYS A 261 10.88 9.34 21.51
C LYS A 261 12.19 9.84 22.11
N HIS A 262 12.31 11.15 22.34
CA HIS A 262 13.48 11.74 23.00
C HIS A 262 13.64 11.25 24.44
N GLU A 263 12.55 11.14 25.21
CA GLU A 263 12.57 10.59 26.56
C GLU A 263 13.04 9.12 26.59
N LEU A 264 12.58 8.31 25.64
CA LEU A 264 12.99 6.92 25.49
C LEU A 264 14.49 6.79 25.17
N GLU A 265 15.03 7.65 24.30
CA GLU A 265 16.46 7.68 23.99
C GLU A 265 17.31 8.05 25.23
N MET A 266 16.84 9.02 26.02
CA MET A 266 17.48 9.43 27.27
C MET A 266 17.49 8.30 28.31
N LEU A 267 16.37 7.58 28.47
CA LEU A 267 16.28 6.41 29.37
C LEU A 267 17.18 5.26 28.90
N LYS A 268 17.22 4.97 27.60
CA LYS A 268 18.13 3.96 27.02
C LYS A 268 19.60 4.29 27.31
N ARG A 269 19.99 5.55 27.16
CA ARG A 269 21.35 6.01 27.47
C ARG A 269 21.68 5.93 28.96
N LYS A 270 20.70 6.14 29.84
CA LYS A 270 20.87 6.04 31.30
C LYS A 270 21.00 4.59 31.76
N ASN A 271 20.27 3.65 31.17
CA ASN A 271 20.40 2.23 31.47
C ASN A 271 21.74 1.67 30.95
N ASN A 272 22.17 2.06 29.75
CA ASN A 272 23.48 1.66 29.22
C ASN A 272 24.67 2.20 30.03
N LYS A 273 24.47 3.26 30.83
CA LYS A 273 25.50 3.77 31.77
C LYS A 273 25.54 3.02 33.10
N LYS A 274 24.51 2.22 33.42
CA LYS A 274 24.42 1.46 34.68
C LYS A 274 24.88 0.01 34.57
N ASP A 275 24.90 -0.55 33.36
CA ASP A 275 25.39 -1.91 33.12
C ASP A 275 26.78 -1.90 32.45
N VAL A 276 27.81 -1.60 33.25
CA VAL A 276 29.15 -2.15 32.99
C VAL A 276 29.76 -2.55 34.33
N GLN A 277 29.26 -3.65 34.90
CA GLN A 277 30.04 -4.46 35.83
C GLN A 277 29.93 -5.91 35.39
N VAL A 278 30.56 -6.22 34.25
CA VAL A 278 30.74 -7.58 33.77
C VAL A 278 31.95 -8.16 34.49
N GLY A 279 31.71 -8.76 35.64
CA GLY A 279 32.73 -9.41 36.46
C GLY A 279 32.08 -10.29 37.50
N PHE A 280 32.73 -11.41 37.81
CA PHE A 280 32.26 -12.35 38.83
C PHE A 280 32.04 -11.58 40.15
N PRO A 281 30.86 -11.65 40.80
CA PRO A 281 30.60 -10.88 42.00
C PRO A 281 31.65 -11.22 43.07
N LEU A 282 32.39 -10.22 43.54
CA LEU A 282 33.45 -10.36 44.55
C LEU A 282 32.99 -11.14 45.80
N PHE A 283 31.70 -11.00 46.15
CA PHE A 283 31.07 -11.78 47.20
C PHE A 283 31.13 -13.29 46.96
N PHE A 284 30.98 -13.77 45.72
CA PHE A 284 31.05 -15.20 45.43
C PHE A 284 32.47 -15.74 45.60
N VAL A 285 33.49 -14.98 45.19
CA VAL A 285 34.89 -15.33 45.43
C VAL A 285 35.17 -15.43 46.93
N PHE A 286 34.65 -14.49 47.72
CA PHE A 286 34.77 -14.49 49.17
C PHE A 286 34.05 -15.68 49.82
N MET A 287 32.84 -16.02 49.36
CA MET A 287 32.07 -17.17 49.85
C MET A 287 32.79 -18.50 49.57
N VAL A 288 33.34 -18.68 48.37
CA VAL A 288 34.10 -19.89 48.02
C VAL A 288 35.37 -20.01 48.87
N ALA A 289 36.08 -18.91 49.12
CA ALA A 289 37.26 -18.89 49.98
C ALA A 289 36.91 -19.24 51.45
N LEU A 290 35.81 -18.70 51.98
CA LEU A 290 35.34 -19.01 53.33
C LEU A 290 34.95 -20.48 53.46
N VAL A 291 34.19 -21.03 52.50
CA VAL A 291 33.82 -22.45 52.49
C VAL A 291 35.06 -23.35 52.41
N GLY A 292 36.04 -22.98 51.59
CA GLY A 292 37.32 -23.68 51.50
C GLY A 292 38.13 -23.64 52.79
N LEU A 293 38.17 -22.50 53.47
CA LEU A 293 38.86 -22.33 54.75
C LEU A 293 38.21 -23.19 55.85
N VAL A 294 36.87 -23.16 55.91
CA VAL A 294 36.10 -23.94 56.88
C VAL A 294 36.27 -25.44 56.61
N ALA A 295 36.10 -25.88 55.37
CA ALA A 295 36.31 -27.28 55.00
C ALA A 295 37.75 -27.75 55.28
N GLY A 296 38.76 -26.91 54.98
CA GLY A 296 40.15 -27.19 55.29
C GLY A 296 40.44 -27.30 56.79
N TYR A 297 39.80 -26.46 57.60
CA TYR A 297 39.90 -26.53 59.06
C TYR A 297 39.28 -27.80 59.64
N PHE A 298 38.16 -28.28 59.08
CA PHE A 298 37.52 -29.53 59.53
C PHE A 298 38.22 -30.81 59.04
N VAL A 299 39.02 -30.72 57.97
CA VAL A 299 39.74 -31.87 57.38
C VAL A 299 41.16 -32.03 57.95
N HIS A 300 41.69 -31.03 58.66
CA HIS A 300 42.97 -31.14 59.36
C HIS A 300 42.72 -31.39 60.87
N PRO A 301 42.90 -32.62 61.39
CA PRO A 301 42.85 -32.89 62.82
C PRO A 301 44.01 -32.21 63.58
#